data_AF-A0A7J4QZ90-F1
#
_entry.id   AF-A0A7J4QZ90-F1
#
_cell.length_a   1.000
_cell.length_b   1.000
_cell.length_c   1.000
_cell.angle_alpha   90.00
_cell.angle_beta   90.00
_cell.angle_gamma   90.00
#
_symmetry.space_group_name_H-M   'P 1'
#
loop_
_entity.id
_entity.type
_entity.pdbx_description
1 polymer ?
#
loop_
_entity_poly.entity_id
_entity_poly.type
_entity_poly.pdbx_seq_one_letter_code
_entity_poly.pdbx_strand_id
1 'polypeptide(L)'
;MQIAARSMALTIVFIFLGSLMAGFTTDYNSIEPKNLEEETVVQYPSQATSPGHVVFGQYISSDNCGHCSKQGGGSDAHHSIKQNHPDEYVYVTYMSRSFGDTDTAAAGNVAPYNWAWTASGAPDAYFGDRTDQRQSGANAAYTTYDQIFSSGGGMHSSVNDYGMTASISQSGTNYNIDITYKYTGAGNAAGNMKLYAALVDKDCTGYSYSSGIPHGYNCWMAWLTNGNTYKSQNSGSGSSFVSVSPTATSQSVSWTSVPTAVVPGGLSKAIVVGVLMAGNTVSVGGSSPHVYHAIDSTMGPKMDLSIPSFTASTPAGASYVRGDVVTLDATVANTGDLDYNSGGSVDFYYVINGNKNYIGQGTQINTLTTSGAAQTMAAQASFDTSVLPSNGWKTVFGVELSTSGESVTSNNQATTELDHDRPPTSKTPQVIGTSEVSRGQYFTVLAKGDADDNVDTIDTMSFDVEVSKSGMGQWTGAVVTGGDNILYLGSANEGREYSVLPTMDMPAGLYDVRSRTVDARGQTSGWSMATEVFDLMNAPPSIVPNQVSPVQCDISTKVDMTGIISDPETPLSGLSITSSDAAFVGWHPTTTEVEVLFAWSPTQGCPLGQQGIEIFMDDGGDYTTQG
;
A
#
# COMPACT_ATOMS: atom_id res chain seq x y z
N MET A 1 -19.69 49.61 -26.29
CA MET A 1 -18.81 48.43 -26.43
C MET A 1 -17.97 48.11 -25.17
N GLN A 2 -18.17 48.78 -24.02
CA GLN A 2 -17.43 48.49 -22.77
C GLN A 2 -18.19 47.62 -21.74
N ILE A 3 -19.51 47.43 -21.90
CA ILE A 3 -20.32 46.67 -20.93
C ILE A 3 -20.26 45.15 -21.20
N ALA A 4 -20.14 44.73 -22.47
CA ALA A 4 -20.04 43.31 -22.84
C ALA A 4 -18.72 42.65 -22.38
N ALA A 5 -17.61 43.40 -22.37
CA ALA A 5 -16.31 42.90 -21.94
C ALA A 5 -16.24 42.69 -20.41
N ARG A 6 -16.93 43.52 -19.62
CA ARG A 6 -17.00 43.35 -18.15
C ARG A 6 -17.84 42.14 -17.74
N SER A 7 -18.92 41.86 -18.47
CA SER A 7 -19.72 40.65 -18.22
C SER A 7 -18.97 39.37 -18.60
N MET A 8 -18.22 39.35 -19.72
CA MET A 8 -17.39 38.18 -20.07
C MET A 8 -16.21 37.95 -19.12
N ALA A 9 -15.56 39.01 -18.62
CA ALA A 9 -14.49 38.88 -17.64
C ALA A 9 -14.98 38.29 -16.30
N LEU A 10 -16.18 38.69 -15.85
CA LEU A 10 -16.82 38.11 -14.67
C LEU A 10 -17.19 36.63 -14.89
N THR A 11 -17.65 36.24 -16.07
CA THR A 11 -17.94 34.82 -16.38
C THR A 11 -16.67 33.97 -16.42
N ILE A 12 -15.56 34.48 -16.97
CA ILE A 12 -14.27 33.76 -17.01
C ILE A 12 -13.69 33.62 -15.61
N VAL A 13 -13.80 34.64 -14.75
CA VAL A 13 -13.37 34.56 -13.35
C VAL A 13 -14.25 33.59 -12.55
N PHE A 14 -15.56 33.54 -12.79
CA PHE A 14 -16.44 32.53 -12.19
C PHE A 14 -16.15 31.10 -12.68
N ILE A 15 -15.74 30.93 -13.94
CA ILE A 15 -15.32 29.63 -14.49
C ILE A 15 -13.96 29.21 -13.91
N PHE A 16 -13.01 30.14 -13.74
CA PHE A 16 -11.71 29.87 -13.11
C PHE A 16 -11.80 29.63 -11.58
N LEU A 17 -12.66 30.36 -10.86
CA LEU A 17 -12.93 30.06 -9.45
C LEU A 17 -13.75 28.77 -9.30
N GLY A 18 -14.65 28.47 -10.23
CA GLY A 18 -15.38 27.21 -10.29
C GLY A 18 -14.47 26.00 -10.57
N SER A 19 -13.45 26.15 -11.42
CA SER A 19 -12.48 25.10 -11.71
C SER A 19 -11.45 24.91 -10.57
N LEU A 20 -11.12 25.96 -9.82
CA LEU A 20 -10.32 25.83 -8.60
C LEU A 20 -11.11 25.14 -7.47
N MET A 21 -12.42 25.37 -7.37
CA MET A 21 -13.28 24.67 -6.40
C MET A 21 -13.59 23.22 -6.82
N ALA A 22 -13.55 22.88 -8.11
CA ALA A 22 -13.63 21.50 -8.60
C ALA A 22 -12.29 20.75 -8.50
N GLY A 23 -11.15 21.45 -8.61
CA GLY A 23 -9.81 20.89 -8.45
C GLY A 23 -9.38 20.66 -7.00
N PHE A 24 -10.07 21.27 -6.02
CA PHE A 24 -9.92 20.96 -4.59
C PHE A 24 -10.92 19.90 -4.09
N THR A 25 -11.72 19.29 -4.97
CA THR A 25 -12.64 18.18 -4.63
C THR A 25 -12.32 16.87 -5.35
N THR A 26 -11.17 16.77 -6.01
CA THR A 26 -10.73 15.54 -6.72
C THR A 26 -9.74 14.67 -5.96
N ASP A 27 -9.31 15.08 -4.76
CA ASP A 27 -8.81 14.15 -3.75
C ASP A 27 -9.94 13.85 -2.77
N TYR A 28 -10.16 12.57 -2.47
CA TYR A 28 -11.33 11.96 -1.79
C TYR A 28 -12.46 11.43 -2.69
N ASN A 29 -12.10 10.74 -3.78
CA ASN A 29 -12.69 9.42 -4.00
C ASN A 29 -11.67 8.36 -3.57
N SER A 30 -11.28 8.41 -2.29
CA SER A 30 -10.94 7.18 -1.59
C SER A 30 -12.15 6.28 -1.74
N ILE A 31 -12.04 5.24 -2.56
CA ILE A 31 -12.91 4.08 -2.51
C ILE A 31 -13.02 3.78 -1.01
N GLU A 32 -14.21 3.98 -0.43
CA GLU A 32 -14.46 3.56 0.94
C GLU A 32 -13.96 2.11 1.00
N PRO A 33 -12.96 1.79 1.84
CA PRO A 33 -12.65 0.41 2.09
C PRO A 33 -13.98 -0.19 2.55
N LYS A 34 -14.48 -1.16 1.79
CA LYS A 34 -15.63 -1.96 2.17
C LYS A 34 -15.35 -2.36 3.61
N ASN A 35 -16.14 -1.81 4.56
CA ASN A 35 -15.92 -2.02 5.97
C ASN A 35 -15.64 -3.51 6.17
N LEU A 36 -14.40 -3.81 6.58
CA LEU A 36 -14.10 -5.04 7.29
C LEU A 36 -15.20 -5.15 8.34
N GLU A 37 -15.73 -6.36 8.61
CA GLU A 37 -16.60 -6.53 9.77
C GLU A 37 -15.99 -5.74 10.92
N GLU A 38 -16.76 -4.75 11.41
CA GLU A 38 -16.28 -3.71 12.30
C GLU A 38 -15.48 -4.39 13.40
N GLU A 39 -14.15 -4.27 13.34
CA GLU A 39 -13.29 -4.60 14.46
C GLU A 39 -13.91 -3.82 15.60
N THR A 40 -14.42 -4.52 16.62
CA THR A 40 -15.17 -3.88 17.70
C THR A 40 -14.25 -2.83 18.32
N VAL A 41 -14.45 -1.58 17.92
CA VAL A 41 -13.66 -0.46 18.42
C VAL A 41 -13.96 -0.42 19.91
N VAL A 42 -12.98 -0.80 20.73
CA VAL A 42 -13.05 -0.60 22.17
C VAL A 42 -13.06 0.91 22.36
N GLN A 43 -14.25 1.51 22.46
CA GLN A 43 -14.39 2.96 22.57
C GLN A 43 -13.65 3.53 23.80
N TYR A 44 -13.31 2.67 24.78
CA TYR A 44 -12.59 3.01 25.99
C TYR A 44 -11.59 1.91 26.36
N PRO A 45 -10.34 1.93 25.82
CA PRO A 45 -9.35 0.90 26.12
C PRO A 45 -8.92 0.99 27.59
N SER A 46 -9.01 -0.15 28.29
CA SER A 46 -8.49 -0.31 29.65
C SER A 46 -7.02 0.12 29.72
N GLN A 47 -6.66 0.81 30.79
CA GLN A 47 -5.29 1.27 31.06
C GLN A 47 -4.55 0.29 31.99
N ALA A 48 -5.15 -0.89 32.21
CA ALA A 48 -4.59 -1.93 33.06
C ALA A 48 -3.29 -2.49 32.48
N THR A 49 -2.29 -2.68 33.33
CA THR A 49 -1.09 -3.46 33.03
C THR A 49 -1.29 -4.93 33.40
N SER A 50 -0.72 -5.83 32.61
CA SER A 50 -0.70 -7.27 32.88
C SER A 50 -0.13 -7.56 34.29
N PRO A 51 -0.82 -8.35 35.13
CA PRO A 51 -0.29 -8.86 36.39
C PRO A 51 0.64 -10.08 36.20
N GLY A 52 0.82 -10.58 34.97
CA GLY A 52 1.65 -11.74 34.65
C GLY A 52 1.03 -13.09 35.03
N HIS A 53 -0.28 -13.13 35.26
CA HIS A 53 -1.05 -14.34 35.53
C HIS A 53 -2.55 -14.09 35.30
N VAL A 54 -3.35 -15.16 35.21
CA VAL A 54 -4.81 -15.02 35.07
C VAL A 54 -5.45 -14.45 36.34
N VAL A 55 -6.48 -13.61 36.19
CA VAL A 55 -7.28 -13.00 37.25
C VAL A 55 -8.76 -13.32 37.07
N PHE A 56 -9.41 -13.71 38.16
CA PHE A 56 -10.85 -13.99 38.20
C PHE A 56 -11.63 -12.82 38.81
N GLY A 57 -12.63 -12.31 38.09
CA GLY A 57 -13.56 -11.28 38.54
C GLY A 57 -15.01 -11.77 38.68
N GLN A 58 -15.73 -11.21 39.63
CA GLN A 58 -17.15 -11.45 39.86
C GLN A 58 -17.84 -10.11 39.99
N TYR A 59 -18.87 -9.89 39.17
CA TYR A 59 -19.49 -8.58 39.03
C TYR A 59 -21.00 -8.69 39.21
N ILE A 60 -21.59 -7.94 40.15
CA ILE A 60 -23.04 -7.82 40.26
C ILE A 60 -23.50 -6.57 39.52
N SER A 61 -24.47 -6.78 38.64
CA SER A 61 -25.16 -5.75 37.89
C SER A 61 -26.67 -5.82 38.20
N SER A 62 -27.41 -4.78 37.83
CA SER A 62 -28.87 -4.74 37.97
C SER A 62 -29.55 -4.07 36.78
N ASP A 63 -30.73 -4.56 36.40
CA ASP A 63 -31.50 -4.01 35.27
C ASP A 63 -31.93 -2.53 35.48
N ASN A 64 -32.21 -2.12 36.72
CA ASN A 64 -32.54 -0.73 37.03
C ASN A 64 -31.33 0.12 37.48
N CYS A 65 -30.12 -0.26 37.11
CA CYS A 65 -28.88 0.43 37.47
C CYS A 65 -28.20 1.05 36.25
N GLY A 66 -28.25 2.38 36.13
CA GLY A 66 -27.67 3.10 34.98
C GLY A 66 -26.17 2.87 34.80
N HIS A 67 -25.40 2.92 35.89
CA HIS A 67 -23.95 2.72 35.91
C HIS A 67 -23.52 1.27 35.67
N CYS A 68 -24.44 0.32 35.80
CA CYS A 68 -24.13 -1.08 35.63
C CYS A 68 -24.03 -1.49 34.16
N SER A 69 -24.71 -0.76 33.29
CA SER A 69 -24.87 -1.08 31.88
C SER A 69 -23.57 -1.00 31.07
N LYS A 70 -23.63 -1.51 29.84
CA LYS A 70 -22.54 -1.37 28.85
C LYS A 70 -22.16 0.10 28.62
N GLN A 71 -23.14 1.00 28.58
CA GLN A 71 -22.86 2.43 28.44
C GLN A 71 -22.49 3.11 29.77
N GLY A 72 -22.90 2.52 30.89
CA GLY A 72 -22.78 3.07 32.24
C GLY A 72 -21.41 2.91 32.90
N GLY A 73 -20.52 2.12 32.30
CA GLY A 73 -19.13 1.97 32.71
C GLY A 73 -18.82 0.69 33.48
N GLY A 74 -19.77 0.16 34.25
CA GLY A 74 -19.54 -1.02 35.09
C GLY A 74 -19.26 -2.28 34.26
N SER A 75 -20.20 -2.71 33.43
CA SER A 75 -19.97 -3.93 32.64
C SER A 75 -18.88 -3.76 31.59
N ASP A 76 -18.75 -2.57 31.02
CA ASP A 76 -17.84 -2.32 29.90
C ASP A 76 -16.38 -2.22 30.36
N ALA A 77 -16.13 -1.73 31.58
CA ALA A 77 -14.78 -1.80 32.17
C ALA A 77 -14.26 -3.24 32.29
N HIS A 78 -15.09 -4.19 32.71
CA HIS A 78 -14.71 -5.62 32.74
C HIS A 78 -14.47 -6.17 31.33
N HIS A 79 -15.33 -5.83 30.38
CA HIS A 79 -15.21 -6.28 29.00
C HIS A 79 -13.96 -5.70 28.33
N SER A 80 -13.62 -4.44 28.61
CA SER A 80 -12.42 -3.78 28.12
C SER A 80 -11.14 -4.43 28.64
N ILE A 81 -11.07 -4.77 29.94
CA ILE A 81 -9.94 -5.56 30.47
C ILE A 81 -9.84 -6.91 29.75
N LYS A 82 -10.96 -7.61 29.52
CA LYS A 82 -10.96 -8.90 28.80
C LYS A 82 -10.49 -8.76 27.35
N GLN A 83 -10.85 -7.70 26.66
CA GLN A 83 -10.41 -7.49 25.28
C GLN A 83 -8.91 -7.15 25.21
N ASN A 84 -8.42 -6.36 26.15
CA ASN A 84 -7.00 -5.97 26.19
C ASN A 84 -6.07 -7.06 26.73
N HIS A 85 -6.58 -7.90 27.62
CA HIS A 85 -5.84 -9.00 28.26
C HIS A 85 -6.60 -10.33 28.12
N PRO A 86 -6.80 -10.82 26.88
CA PRO A 86 -7.70 -11.93 26.58
C PRO A 86 -7.33 -13.23 27.28
N ASP A 87 -6.04 -13.45 27.56
CA ASP A 87 -5.53 -14.68 28.18
C ASP A 87 -5.20 -14.50 29.67
N GLU A 88 -5.50 -13.33 30.25
CA GLU A 88 -5.20 -13.03 31.66
C GLU A 88 -6.42 -12.60 32.47
N TYR A 89 -7.58 -12.39 31.85
CA TYR A 89 -8.79 -12.01 32.56
C TYR A 89 -9.97 -12.93 32.30
N VAL A 90 -10.66 -13.33 33.36
CA VAL A 90 -11.88 -14.14 33.33
C VAL A 90 -12.87 -13.52 34.29
N TYR A 91 -14.13 -13.36 33.90
CA TYR A 91 -15.13 -12.84 34.81
C TYR A 91 -16.53 -13.39 34.55
N VAL A 92 -17.35 -13.35 35.60
CA VAL A 92 -18.78 -13.70 35.56
C VAL A 92 -19.59 -12.50 36.04
N THR A 93 -20.57 -12.10 35.23
CA THR A 93 -21.56 -11.08 35.58
C THR A 93 -22.81 -11.75 36.15
N TYR A 94 -23.21 -11.34 37.34
CA TYR A 94 -24.43 -11.76 38.01
C TYR A 94 -25.50 -10.70 37.80
N MET A 95 -26.70 -11.12 37.39
CA MET A 95 -27.73 -10.21 36.94
C MET A 95 -28.96 -10.20 37.84
N SER A 96 -29.10 -9.14 38.64
CA SER A 96 -30.30 -8.90 39.45
C SER A 96 -31.33 -8.06 38.70
N ARG A 97 -32.60 -8.15 39.11
CA ARG A 97 -33.67 -7.28 38.58
C ARG A 97 -33.61 -5.87 39.17
N SER A 98 -33.10 -5.72 40.39
CA SER A 98 -33.07 -4.45 41.09
C SER A 98 -31.76 -4.27 41.86
N PHE A 99 -31.14 -3.10 41.80
CA PHE A 99 -30.02 -2.77 42.68
C PHE A 99 -30.43 -2.73 44.16
N GLY A 100 -31.73 -2.63 44.45
CA GLY A 100 -32.28 -2.74 45.81
C GLY A 100 -32.45 -4.18 46.31
N ASP A 101 -32.28 -5.18 45.44
CA ASP A 101 -32.42 -6.61 45.76
C ASP A 101 -31.49 -7.43 44.86
N THR A 102 -30.23 -7.52 45.29
CA THR A 102 -29.14 -8.13 44.52
C THR A 102 -28.92 -9.61 44.84
N ASP A 103 -29.42 -10.10 45.98
CA ASP A 103 -29.24 -11.48 46.43
C ASP A 103 -30.36 -12.41 45.94
N THR A 104 -30.51 -12.52 44.61
CA THR A 104 -31.63 -13.26 43.98
C THR A 104 -31.16 -14.46 43.17
N ALA A 105 -32.05 -15.42 42.93
CA ALA A 105 -31.76 -16.57 42.07
C ALA A 105 -31.40 -16.16 40.61
N ALA A 106 -31.88 -15.00 40.15
CA ALA A 106 -31.47 -14.40 38.88
C ALA A 106 -30.00 -13.98 38.91
N ALA A 107 -29.54 -13.45 40.05
CA ALA A 107 -28.15 -13.09 40.31
C ALA A 107 -27.31 -14.27 40.82
N GLY A 108 -27.65 -15.50 40.43
CA GLY A 108 -26.86 -16.69 40.75
C GLY A 108 -26.92 -17.15 42.22
N ASN A 109 -27.81 -16.62 43.06
CA ASN A 109 -28.09 -17.16 44.40
C ASN A 109 -28.87 -18.49 44.27
N VAL A 110 -28.20 -19.50 43.72
CA VAL A 110 -28.67 -20.86 43.57
C VAL A 110 -27.55 -21.84 43.95
N ALA A 111 -27.90 -22.87 44.73
CA ALA A 111 -26.95 -23.93 45.07
C ALA A 111 -26.29 -24.53 43.80
N PRO A 112 -25.02 -24.97 43.83
CA PRO A 112 -24.17 -25.10 45.01
C PRO A 112 -23.39 -23.84 45.41
N TYR A 113 -23.60 -22.71 44.73
CA TYR A 113 -22.77 -21.52 44.91
C TYR A 113 -23.59 -20.25 44.97
N ASN A 114 -23.49 -19.57 46.10
CA ASN A 114 -24.14 -18.30 46.36
C ASN A 114 -23.04 -17.34 46.81
N TRP A 115 -22.57 -16.46 45.93
CA TRP A 115 -21.62 -15.44 46.31
C TRP A 115 -22.24 -14.50 47.36
N ALA A 116 -21.46 -14.07 48.34
CA ALA A 116 -21.93 -13.21 49.43
C ALA A 116 -22.09 -11.75 48.97
N TRP A 117 -23.01 -11.52 48.03
CA TRP A 117 -23.44 -10.18 47.65
C TRP A 117 -23.97 -9.42 48.86
N THR A 118 -23.80 -8.10 48.84
CA THR A 118 -24.64 -7.26 49.68
C THR A 118 -26.11 -7.43 49.24
N ALA A 119 -27.06 -7.35 50.16
CA ALA A 119 -28.49 -7.52 49.83
C ALA A 119 -29.04 -6.39 48.93
N SER A 120 -28.31 -5.29 48.83
CA SER A 120 -28.57 -4.17 47.92
C SER A 120 -27.26 -3.50 47.54
N GLY A 121 -27.16 -3.03 46.30
CA GLY A 121 -26.04 -2.24 45.78
C GLY A 121 -25.49 -2.86 44.51
N ALA A 122 -25.57 -2.11 43.41
CA ALA A 122 -24.90 -2.39 42.14
C ALA A 122 -24.55 -1.05 41.46
N PRO A 123 -23.45 -0.94 40.69
CA PRO A 123 -22.50 -2.01 40.40
C PRO A 123 -21.56 -2.31 41.58
N ASP A 124 -21.18 -3.57 41.76
CA ASP A 124 -20.15 -3.99 42.72
C ASP A 124 -19.35 -5.16 42.14
N ALA A 125 -18.04 -5.17 42.36
CA ALA A 125 -17.16 -6.20 41.82
C ALA A 125 -16.20 -6.73 42.89
N TYR A 126 -15.90 -8.01 42.79
CA TYR A 126 -14.98 -8.74 43.66
C TYR A 126 -14.01 -9.56 42.83
N PHE A 127 -12.76 -9.65 43.28
CA PHE A 127 -11.70 -10.33 42.56
C PHE A 127 -11.12 -11.47 43.40
N GLY A 128 -10.69 -12.55 42.74
CA GLY A 128 -10.05 -13.70 43.38
C GLY A 128 -10.95 -14.41 44.40
N ASP A 129 -12.28 -14.31 44.21
CA ASP A 129 -13.30 -14.85 45.13
C ASP A 129 -13.15 -14.33 46.58
N ARG A 130 -12.68 -13.09 46.73
CA ARG A 130 -12.40 -12.47 48.04
C ARG A 130 -13.24 -11.24 48.34
N THR A 131 -13.76 -11.15 49.56
CA THR A 131 -14.57 -10.00 50.01
C THR A 131 -13.75 -8.75 50.30
N ASP A 132 -12.46 -8.89 50.55
CA ASP A 132 -11.53 -7.76 50.76
C ASP A 132 -10.97 -7.18 49.45
N GLN A 133 -11.15 -7.87 48.32
CA GLN A 133 -10.71 -7.45 46.99
C GLN A 133 -11.89 -6.90 46.20
N ARG A 134 -12.48 -5.82 46.75
CA ARG A 134 -13.76 -5.27 46.33
C ARG A 134 -13.60 -3.90 45.69
N GLN A 135 -14.33 -3.66 44.60
CA GLN A 135 -14.52 -2.33 44.02
C GLN A 135 -16.00 -2.06 43.81
N SER A 136 -16.50 -1.01 44.44
CA SER A 136 -17.90 -0.59 44.34
C SER A 136 -18.05 0.62 43.43
N GLY A 137 -19.14 0.64 42.66
CA GLY A 137 -19.43 1.70 41.70
C GLY A 137 -18.66 1.54 40.37
N ALA A 138 -18.94 2.45 39.44
CA ALA A 138 -18.28 2.57 38.15
C ALA A 138 -17.95 4.03 37.86
N ASN A 139 -16.80 4.28 37.24
CA ASN A 139 -16.38 5.60 36.78
C ASN A 139 -16.74 5.80 35.30
N ALA A 140 -16.84 7.06 34.88
CA ALA A 140 -17.14 7.44 33.49
C ALA A 140 -15.94 7.30 32.55
N ALA A 141 -14.78 6.88 33.06
CA ALA A 141 -13.57 6.61 32.29
C ALA A 141 -13.40 5.12 31.95
N TYR A 142 -14.34 4.26 32.38
CA TYR A 142 -14.35 2.82 32.11
C TYR A 142 -13.12 2.06 32.64
N THR A 143 -12.41 2.63 33.63
CA THR A 143 -11.14 2.11 34.17
C THR A 143 -11.27 1.60 35.61
N THR A 144 -12.51 1.48 36.11
CA THR A 144 -12.82 1.26 37.53
C THR A 144 -12.10 0.07 38.15
N TYR A 145 -11.85 -0.98 37.36
CA TYR A 145 -11.28 -2.23 37.84
C TYR A 145 -9.82 -2.45 37.46
N ASP A 146 -9.23 -1.54 36.69
CA ASP A 146 -7.87 -1.67 36.15
C ASP A 146 -6.85 -1.88 37.27
N GLN A 147 -6.92 -1.07 38.34
CA GLN A 147 -5.97 -1.15 39.45
C GLN A 147 -6.03 -2.49 40.18
N ILE A 148 -7.23 -3.02 40.43
CA ILE A 148 -7.38 -4.31 41.14
C ILE A 148 -6.86 -5.44 40.26
N PHE A 149 -7.19 -5.45 38.96
CA PHE A 149 -6.64 -6.40 38.00
C PHE A 149 -5.10 -6.34 37.95
N SER A 150 -4.52 -5.16 37.76
CA SER A 150 -3.07 -4.97 37.65
C SER A 150 -2.32 -5.31 38.94
N SER A 151 -3.00 -5.27 40.09
CA SER A 151 -2.45 -5.71 41.38
C SER A 151 -2.51 -7.24 41.60
N GLY A 152 -3.00 -8.00 40.61
CA GLY A 152 -3.13 -9.46 40.66
C GLY A 152 -4.50 -9.96 41.18
N GLY A 153 -5.46 -9.07 41.40
CA GLY A 153 -6.86 -9.42 41.69
C GLY A 153 -7.07 -10.39 42.86
N GLY A 154 -6.17 -10.42 43.84
CA GLY A 154 -6.29 -11.27 45.01
C GLY A 154 -6.11 -12.77 44.79
N MET A 155 -5.63 -13.19 43.63
CA MET A 155 -5.36 -14.59 43.28
C MET A 155 -4.32 -15.21 44.23
N HIS A 156 -4.30 -16.55 44.36
CA HIS A 156 -3.29 -17.22 45.16
C HIS A 156 -1.89 -17.03 44.55
N SER A 157 -0.86 -16.92 45.40
CA SER A 157 0.52 -16.63 44.94
C SER A 157 1.13 -17.70 44.05
N SER A 158 0.56 -18.90 44.05
CA SER A 158 0.96 -20.04 43.21
C SER A 158 0.09 -20.19 41.96
N VAL A 159 -0.59 -19.14 41.51
CA VAL A 159 -1.55 -19.21 40.38
C VAL A 159 -0.90 -19.79 39.11
N ASN A 160 0.35 -19.42 38.83
CA ASN A 160 1.12 -19.91 37.68
C ASN A 160 1.64 -21.34 37.84
N ASP A 161 1.49 -21.97 39.01
CA ASP A 161 1.79 -23.39 39.20
C ASP A 161 0.65 -24.30 38.71
N TYR A 162 -0.47 -23.72 38.29
CA TYR A 162 -1.63 -24.41 37.74
C TYR A 162 -1.80 -24.04 36.28
N GLY A 163 -2.40 -24.93 35.50
CA GLY A 163 -2.78 -24.64 34.11
C GLY A 163 -4.15 -25.20 33.82
N MET A 164 -4.94 -24.48 33.02
CA MET A 164 -6.27 -24.88 32.61
C MET A 164 -6.53 -24.59 31.13
N THR A 165 -7.37 -25.40 30.49
CA THR A 165 -8.00 -25.10 29.20
C THR A 165 -9.49 -25.40 29.29
N ALA A 166 -10.31 -24.64 28.56
CA ALA A 166 -11.75 -24.86 28.48
C ALA A 166 -12.19 -24.88 27.02
N SER A 167 -13.14 -25.74 26.68
CA SER A 167 -13.77 -25.78 25.37
C SER A 167 -15.27 -25.99 25.51
N ILE A 168 -16.01 -25.49 24.52
CA ILE A 168 -17.44 -25.72 24.38
C ILE A 168 -17.74 -25.97 22.91
N SER A 169 -18.53 -27.01 22.66
CA SER A 169 -19.08 -27.36 21.36
C SER A 169 -20.54 -27.75 21.54
N GLN A 170 -21.23 -28.04 20.44
CA GLN A 170 -22.63 -28.46 20.48
C GLN A 170 -22.79 -29.80 19.77
N SER A 171 -23.53 -30.72 20.40
CA SER A 171 -23.95 -31.98 19.81
C SER A 171 -25.46 -32.14 19.97
N GLY A 172 -26.18 -31.99 18.85
CA GLY A 172 -27.64 -31.95 18.85
C GLY A 172 -28.18 -30.77 19.67
N THR A 173 -29.02 -31.05 20.68
CA THR A 173 -29.65 -30.05 21.55
C THR A 173 -28.90 -29.82 22.87
N ASN A 174 -27.71 -30.41 23.04
CA ASN A 174 -26.88 -30.24 24.23
C ASN A 174 -25.52 -29.66 23.88
N TYR A 175 -24.92 -28.95 24.83
CA TYR A 175 -23.52 -28.59 24.79
C TYR A 175 -22.65 -29.80 25.13
N ASN A 176 -21.46 -29.85 24.53
CA ASN A 176 -20.36 -30.68 24.94
C ASN A 176 -19.24 -29.76 25.42
N ILE A 177 -18.98 -29.80 26.72
CA ILE A 177 -18.09 -28.88 27.44
C ILE A 177 -16.99 -29.70 28.07
N ASP A 178 -15.75 -29.27 27.89
CA ASP A 178 -14.58 -29.89 28.52
C ASP A 178 -13.75 -28.82 29.23
N ILE A 179 -13.39 -29.07 30.49
CA ILE A 179 -12.40 -28.29 31.22
C ILE A 179 -11.26 -29.22 31.62
N THR A 180 -10.07 -28.91 31.13
CA THR A 180 -8.84 -29.65 31.45
C THR A 180 -7.99 -28.83 32.41
N TYR A 181 -7.36 -29.48 33.39
CA TYR A 181 -6.49 -28.85 34.36
C TYR A 181 -5.26 -29.71 34.67
N LYS A 182 -4.19 -29.07 35.13
CA LYS A 182 -2.96 -29.70 35.62
C LYS A 182 -2.27 -28.81 36.65
N TYR A 183 -1.33 -29.39 37.39
CA TYR A 183 -0.44 -28.69 38.32
C TYR A 183 1.02 -28.94 37.91
N THR A 184 1.76 -27.86 37.69
CA THR A 184 3.13 -27.85 37.18
C THR A 184 4.16 -27.27 38.16
N GLY A 185 3.73 -26.86 39.35
CA GLY A 185 4.64 -26.36 40.39
C GLY A 185 5.58 -27.42 40.95
N ALA A 186 6.67 -26.98 41.57
CA ALA A 186 7.70 -27.87 42.14
C ALA A 186 7.28 -28.65 43.41
N GLY A 187 6.15 -28.25 44.05
CA GLY A 187 5.62 -28.84 45.28
C GLY A 187 4.45 -29.82 45.06
N ASN A 188 3.54 -29.90 46.03
CA ASN A 188 2.25 -30.58 45.87
C ASN A 188 1.16 -29.56 45.59
N ALA A 189 0.18 -29.92 44.74
CA ALA A 189 -1.04 -29.15 44.59
C ALA A 189 -1.76 -29.01 45.95
N ALA A 190 -2.45 -27.88 46.15
CA ALA A 190 -3.34 -27.66 47.27
C ALA A 190 -4.36 -28.80 47.42
N GLY A 191 -4.67 -29.17 48.66
CA GLY A 191 -5.69 -30.17 48.98
C GLY A 191 -7.11 -29.61 48.89
N ASN A 192 -8.11 -30.50 48.82
CA ASN A 192 -9.54 -30.16 48.83
C ASN A 192 -9.92 -29.13 47.75
N MET A 193 -9.43 -29.29 46.53
CA MET A 193 -9.76 -28.38 45.44
C MET A 193 -11.13 -28.70 44.82
N LYS A 194 -11.81 -27.65 44.36
CA LYS A 194 -13.06 -27.68 43.61
C LYS A 194 -12.87 -26.99 42.26
N LEU A 195 -13.47 -27.56 41.23
CA LEU A 195 -13.64 -26.90 39.95
C LEU A 195 -14.99 -26.18 39.95
N TYR A 196 -14.96 -24.89 40.23
CA TYR A 196 -16.07 -23.99 39.98
C TYR A 196 -16.21 -23.84 38.46
N ALA A 197 -17.39 -24.12 37.92
CA ALA A 197 -17.61 -24.04 36.49
C ALA A 197 -18.99 -23.44 36.19
N ALA A 198 -19.02 -22.50 35.27
CA ALA A 198 -20.19 -21.71 34.92
C ALA A 198 -20.40 -21.69 33.41
N LEU A 199 -21.64 -21.66 33.00
CA LEU A 199 -22.04 -21.32 31.64
C LEU A 199 -22.57 -19.87 31.67
N VAL A 200 -22.02 -19.02 30.80
CA VAL A 200 -22.39 -17.61 30.70
C VAL A 200 -22.88 -17.27 29.29
N ASP A 201 -23.77 -16.28 29.20
CA ASP A 201 -24.17 -15.63 27.96
C ASP A 201 -23.27 -14.42 27.71
N LYS A 202 -22.45 -14.47 26.65
CA LYS A 202 -21.48 -13.44 26.31
C LYS A 202 -22.12 -12.06 26.17
N ASP A 203 -23.34 -11.98 25.63
CA ASP A 203 -24.03 -10.72 25.31
C ASP A 203 -25.12 -10.38 26.32
N CYS A 204 -25.32 -11.23 27.33
CA CYS A 204 -26.36 -11.12 28.35
C CYS A 204 -27.78 -11.02 27.79
N THR A 205 -28.06 -11.71 26.68
CA THR A 205 -29.41 -11.77 26.08
C THR A 205 -30.37 -12.73 26.79
N GLY A 206 -29.86 -13.54 27.72
CA GLY A 206 -30.67 -14.46 28.52
C GLY A 206 -31.59 -13.81 29.54
N TYR A 207 -31.43 -12.52 29.80
CA TYR A 207 -32.23 -11.75 30.75
C TYR A 207 -33.20 -10.81 30.03
N SER A 208 -34.38 -10.61 30.63
CA SER A 208 -35.34 -9.60 30.19
C SER A 208 -35.10 -8.30 30.95
N TYR A 209 -34.84 -7.23 30.21
CA TYR A 209 -34.53 -5.91 30.74
C TYR A 209 -35.70 -4.95 30.61
N SER A 210 -36.08 -4.32 31.72
CA SER A 210 -37.10 -3.27 31.76
C SER A 210 -36.62 -1.98 31.08
N SER A 211 -35.31 -1.76 31.02
CA SER A 211 -34.68 -0.62 30.31
C SER A 211 -34.69 -0.77 28.78
N GLY A 212 -34.87 -1.98 28.27
CA GLY A 212 -34.70 -2.30 26.84
C GLY A 212 -33.25 -2.42 26.37
N ILE A 213 -32.25 -2.29 27.25
CA ILE A 213 -30.81 -2.35 26.92
C ILE A 213 -30.14 -3.45 27.76
N PRO A 214 -29.29 -4.33 27.17
CA PRO A 214 -28.49 -5.27 27.94
C PRO A 214 -27.51 -4.58 28.90
N HIS A 215 -27.52 -4.99 30.16
CA HIS A 215 -26.72 -4.36 31.22
C HIS A 215 -25.38 -5.04 31.52
N GLY A 216 -25.01 -6.04 30.71
CA GLY A 216 -23.87 -6.89 31.02
C GLY A 216 -23.20 -7.49 29.78
N TYR A 217 -21.99 -7.99 30.00
CA TYR A 217 -21.34 -9.04 29.22
C TYR A 217 -21.07 -10.24 30.14
N ASN A 218 -20.96 -11.45 29.59
CA ASN A 218 -20.69 -12.68 30.34
C ASN A 218 -21.65 -12.94 31.51
N CYS A 219 -22.96 -12.82 31.28
CA CYS A 219 -23.94 -13.04 32.35
C CYS A 219 -24.08 -14.53 32.68
N TRP A 220 -24.01 -14.86 33.97
CA TRP A 220 -24.24 -16.19 34.49
C TRP A 220 -25.59 -16.74 34.01
N MET A 221 -25.60 -17.99 33.52
CA MET A 221 -26.82 -18.70 33.11
C MET A 221 -27.01 -20.01 33.88
N ALA A 222 -25.92 -20.72 34.18
CA ALA A 222 -25.96 -21.93 34.99
C ALA A 222 -24.61 -22.27 35.62
N TRP A 223 -24.65 -22.96 36.76
CA TRP A 223 -23.55 -23.74 37.30
C TRP A 223 -23.43 -25.08 36.60
N LEU A 224 -22.22 -25.46 36.23
CA LEU A 224 -21.89 -26.82 35.78
C LEU A 224 -21.48 -27.63 37.00
N THR A 225 -22.23 -28.70 37.28
CA THR A 225 -22.16 -29.40 38.57
C THR A 225 -21.70 -30.83 38.41
N ASN A 226 -21.29 -31.44 39.52
CA ASN A 226 -20.75 -32.79 39.55
C ASN A 226 -21.72 -33.83 38.97
N GLY A 227 -21.16 -34.90 38.37
CA GLY A 227 -21.93 -35.98 37.77
C GLY A 227 -22.55 -35.64 36.42
N ASN A 228 -21.93 -34.75 35.62
CA ASN A 228 -22.44 -34.31 34.32
C ASN A 228 -23.86 -33.73 34.45
N THR A 229 -24.03 -32.76 35.36
CA THR A 229 -25.30 -32.07 35.59
C THR A 229 -25.09 -30.55 35.55
N TYR A 230 -26.17 -29.78 35.64
CA TYR A 230 -26.11 -28.32 35.79
C TYR A 230 -27.18 -27.83 36.78
N LYS A 231 -27.06 -26.57 37.18
CA LYS A 231 -28.09 -25.82 37.90
C LYS A 231 -28.20 -24.40 37.36
N SER A 232 -29.34 -24.04 36.78
CA SER A 232 -29.67 -22.66 36.38
C SER A 232 -30.68 -22.04 37.35
N GLN A 233 -31.07 -20.79 37.10
CA GLN A 233 -32.12 -20.10 37.88
C GLN A 233 -33.41 -20.94 38.00
N ASN A 234 -33.83 -21.58 36.91
CA ASN A 234 -35.15 -22.22 36.82
C ASN A 234 -35.10 -23.73 36.58
N SER A 235 -33.92 -24.31 36.29
CA SER A 235 -33.78 -25.69 35.83
C SER A 235 -32.53 -26.38 36.39
N GLY A 236 -32.45 -27.70 36.21
CA GLY A 236 -31.30 -28.50 36.60
C GLY A 236 -31.38 -29.05 38.04
N SER A 237 -30.56 -30.06 38.30
CA SER A 237 -30.59 -30.92 39.49
C SER A 237 -29.27 -30.96 40.28
N GLY A 238 -28.25 -30.25 39.82
CA GLY A 238 -26.94 -30.18 40.46
C GLY A 238 -26.96 -29.62 41.89
N SER A 239 -26.11 -30.18 42.77
CA SER A 239 -26.02 -29.77 44.18
C SER A 239 -24.59 -29.60 44.70
N SER A 240 -23.57 -29.83 43.87
CA SER A 240 -22.16 -29.62 44.23
C SER A 240 -21.28 -29.43 43.00
N PHE A 241 -20.18 -28.69 43.14
CA PHE A 241 -19.10 -28.66 42.14
C PHE A 241 -18.21 -29.90 42.23
N VAL A 242 -17.46 -30.15 41.17
CA VAL A 242 -16.56 -31.30 41.04
C VAL A 242 -15.38 -31.14 41.99
N SER A 243 -15.13 -32.16 42.82
CA SER A 243 -13.87 -32.26 43.58
C SER A 243 -12.75 -32.66 42.64
N VAL A 244 -11.64 -31.92 42.68
CA VAL A 244 -10.49 -32.16 41.81
C VAL A 244 -9.21 -32.26 42.65
N SER A 245 -8.27 -33.07 42.17
CA SER A 245 -6.93 -33.20 42.74
C SER A 245 -5.93 -33.06 41.61
N PRO A 246 -5.56 -31.82 41.23
CA PRO A 246 -4.64 -31.58 40.13
C PRO A 246 -3.30 -32.28 40.32
N THR A 247 -2.79 -32.89 39.25
CA THR A 247 -1.48 -33.54 39.20
C THR A 247 -0.66 -33.01 38.01
N ALA A 248 0.58 -33.46 37.87
CA ALA A 248 1.42 -33.13 36.70
C ALA A 248 0.84 -33.61 35.37
N THR A 249 -0.01 -34.65 35.39
CA THR A 249 -0.72 -35.13 34.21
C THR A 249 -2.03 -34.37 34.04
N SER A 250 -2.34 -33.96 32.81
CA SER A 250 -3.62 -33.34 32.47
C SER A 250 -4.80 -34.22 32.85
N GLN A 251 -5.81 -33.63 33.50
CA GLN A 251 -7.06 -34.26 33.89
C GLN A 251 -8.22 -33.42 33.37
N SER A 252 -9.30 -34.06 32.92
CA SER A 252 -10.43 -33.38 32.30
C SER A 252 -11.74 -33.71 33.00
N VAL A 253 -12.64 -32.73 33.01
CA VAL A 253 -14.03 -32.87 33.47
C VAL A 253 -14.92 -32.41 32.33
N SER A 254 -15.92 -33.23 32.00
CA SER A 254 -16.76 -33.04 30.83
C SER A 254 -18.24 -32.96 31.19
N TRP A 255 -18.98 -32.12 30.46
CA TRP A 255 -20.44 -32.04 30.52
C TRP A 255 -21.04 -32.17 29.12
N THR A 256 -21.92 -33.17 28.96
CA THR A 256 -22.61 -33.49 27.69
C THR A 256 -24.13 -33.43 27.82
N SER A 257 -24.66 -33.17 29.01
CA SER A 257 -26.09 -33.19 29.32
C SER A 257 -26.73 -31.80 29.40
N VAL A 258 -25.96 -30.72 29.21
CA VAL A 258 -26.41 -29.35 29.40
C VAL A 258 -27.18 -28.89 28.16
N PRO A 259 -28.49 -28.59 28.24
CA PRO A 259 -29.26 -28.19 27.07
C PRO A 259 -28.78 -26.85 26.50
N THR A 260 -28.78 -26.72 25.17
CA THR A 260 -28.38 -25.45 24.52
C THR A 260 -29.31 -24.29 24.85
N ALA A 261 -30.57 -24.59 25.18
CA ALA A 261 -31.57 -23.63 25.63
C ALA A 261 -31.21 -22.91 26.95
N VAL A 262 -30.20 -23.39 27.70
CA VAL A 262 -29.71 -22.70 28.91
C VAL A 262 -29.11 -21.33 28.57
N VAL A 263 -28.51 -21.18 27.38
CA VAL A 263 -28.00 -19.89 26.87
C VAL A 263 -28.80 -19.52 25.62
N PRO A 264 -29.68 -18.51 25.68
CA PRO A 264 -30.36 -18.01 24.49
C PRO A 264 -29.37 -17.55 23.42
N GLY A 265 -29.52 -18.05 22.20
CA GLY A 265 -28.56 -17.85 21.11
C GLY A 265 -27.61 -19.04 20.87
N GLY A 266 -27.65 -20.08 21.70
CA GLY A 266 -26.91 -21.31 21.48
C GLY A 266 -25.39 -21.12 21.57
N LEU A 267 -24.64 -21.96 20.84
CA LEU A 267 -23.17 -21.97 20.86
C LEU A 267 -22.55 -20.60 20.52
N SER A 268 -23.19 -19.80 19.67
CA SER A 268 -22.69 -18.46 19.26
C SER A 268 -22.55 -17.45 20.41
N LYS A 269 -23.20 -17.71 21.55
CA LYS A 269 -23.19 -16.84 22.74
C LYS A 269 -22.72 -17.52 24.01
N ALA A 270 -22.54 -18.84 23.97
CA ALA A 270 -22.20 -19.63 25.14
C ALA A 270 -20.69 -19.58 25.40
N ILE A 271 -20.31 -19.09 26.57
CA ILE A 271 -18.93 -19.16 27.08
C ILE A 271 -18.94 -20.02 28.34
N VAL A 272 -17.94 -20.90 28.46
CA VAL A 272 -17.72 -21.67 29.68
C VAL A 272 -16.62 -21.02 30.48
N VAL A 273 -16.87 -20.78 31.76
CA VAL A 273 -15.89 -20.29 32.73
C VAL A 273 -15.53 -21.43 33.67
N GLY A 274 -14.24 -21.65 33.93
CA GLY A 274 -13.72 -22.60 34.90
C GLY A 274 -12.79 -21.90 35.88
N VAL A 275 -12.89 -22.21 37.17
CA VAL A 275 -12.06 -21.64 38.23
C VAL A 275 -11.67 -22.73 39.21
N LEU A 276 -10.37 -22.87 39.46
CA LEU A 276 -9.83 -23.78 40.47
C LEU A 276 -9.75 -23.05 41.81
N MET A 277 -10.46 -23.58 42.80
CA MET A 277 -10.51 -23.03 44.15
C MET A 277 -10.17 -24.09 45.19
N ALA A 278 -9.46 -23.76 46.26
CA ALA A 278 -9.24 -24.68 47.39
C ALA A 278 -10.22 -24.38 48.54
N GLY A 279 -10.75 -25.43 49.18
CA GLY A 279 -11.63 -25.29 50.34
C GLY A 279 -12.64 -26.43 50.47
N ASN A 280 -13.13 -26.65 51.70
CA ASN A 280 -14.18 -27.65 51.96
C ASN A 280 -15.55 -27.22 51.41
N THR A 281 -15.73 -25.93 51.16
CA THR A 281 -16.83 -25.32 50.43
C THR A 281 -16.24 -24.49 49.31
N VAL A 282 -17.00 -24.35 48.22
CA VAL A 282 -16.77 -23.28 47.27
C VAL A 282 -16.91 -21.97 48.04
N SER A 283 -15.94 -21.06 47.93
CA SER A 283 -15.89 -19.92 48.86
C SER A 283 -17.07 -18.98 48.65
N VAL A 284 -17.55 -18.45 49.78
CA VAL A 284 -18.66 -17.50 49.88
C VAL A 284 -18.13 -16.15 50.38
N GLY A 285 -16.86 -15.83 50.08
CA GLY A 285 -16.26 -14.52 50.35
C GLY A 285 -15.41 -14.41 51.62
N GLY A 286 -14.21 -15.01 51.58
CA GLY A 286 -13.17 -14.80 52.60
C GLY A 286 -12.16 -13.70 52.25
N SER A 287 -11.17 -13.48 53.14
CA SER A 287 -10.04 -12.55 52.88
C SER A 287 -8.73 -13.23 52.49
N SER A 288 -8.68 -14.57 52.52
CA SER A 288 -7.49 -15.34 52.14
C SER A 288 -7.52 -15.66 50.65
N PRO A 289 -6.38 -15.54 49.93
CA PRO A 289 -6.26 -16.09 48.59
C PRO A 289 -6.54 -17.60 48.59
N HIS A 290 -7.44 -18.05 47.71
CA HIS A 290 -7.77 -19.47 47.56
C HIS A 290 -8.27 -19.82 46.14
N VAL A 291 -8.23 -18.86 45.21
CA VAL A 291 -8.38 -19.11 43.78
C VAL A 291 -6.99 -19.34 43.18
N TYR A 292 -6.80 -20.49 42.56
CA TYR A 292 -5.51 -20.99 42.08
C TYR A 292 -5.35 -20.92 40.57
N HIS A 293 -6.44 -20.80 39.81
CA HIS A 293 -6.41 -20.55 38.37
C HIS A 293 -7.83 -20.22 37.90
N ALA A 294 -7.96 -19.50 36.78
CA ALA A 294 -9.22 -19.34 36.08
C ALA A 294 -9.01 -19.52 34.57
N ILE A 295 -10.06 -19.89 33.86
CA ILE A 295 -10.07 -20.07 32.42
C ILE A 295 -11.46 -19.75 31.90
N ASP A 296 -11.56 -19.32 30.66
CA ASP A 296 -12.80 -19.43 29.92
C ASP A 296 -12.56 -20.00 28.52
N SER A 297 -13.64 -20.40 27.84
CA SER A 297 -13.55 -21.04 26.53
C SER A 297 -13.05 -20.13 25.41
N THR A 298 -12.88 -18.82 25.65
CA THR A 298 -12.26 -17.88 24.70
C THR A 298 -10.73 -17.83 24.85
N MET A 299 -10.20 -18.37 25.95
CA MET A 299 -8.77 -18.54 26.24
C MET A 299 -8.23 -19.90 25.81
N GLY A 300 -9.05 -20.72 25.15
CA GLY A 300 -8.64 -22.03 24.67
C GLY A 300 -7.56 -21.94 23.58
N PRO A 301 -6.83 -23.04 23.32
CA PRO A 301 -5.86 -23.09 22.23
C PRO A 301 -6.49 -22.60 20.92
N LYS A 302 -5.91 -21.56 20.33
CA LYS A 302 -6.48 -20.92 19.14
C LYS A 302 -5.97 -21.64 17.89
N MET A 303 -6.86 -21.99 16.97
CA MET A 303 -6.43 -22.30 15.60
C MET A 303 -6.40 -20.99 14.84
N ASP A 304 -5.28 -20.67 14.21
CA ASP A 304 -5.08 -19.42 13.49
C ASP A 304 -4.01 -19.59 12.42
N LEU A 305 -4.32 -19.17 11.20
CA LEU A 305 -3.34 -19.02 10.15
C LEU A 305 -3.18 -17.54 9.83
N SER A 306 -2.02 -17.17 9.31
CA SER A 306 -1.73 -15.81 8.88
C SER A 306 -0.85 -15.82 7.64
N ILE A 307 -0.73 -14.65 7.02
CA ILE A 307 0.13 -14.41 5.86
C ILE A 307 1.29 -13.48 6.27
N PRO A 308 2.35 -14.01 6.92
CA PRO A 308 3.48 -13.19 7.37
C PRO A 308 4.26 -12.51 6.24
N SER A 309 4.19 -13.04 5.01
CA SER A 309 4.80 -12.38 3.85
C SER A 309 3.98 -12.60 2.58
N PHE A 310 3.87 -11.53 1.81
CA PHE A 310 3.31 -11.56 0.46
C PHE A 310 4.04 -10.54 -0.42
N THR A 311 4.53 -10.97 -1.57
CA THR A 311 5.28 -10.14 -2.50
C THR A 311 4.82 -10.36 -3.94
N ALA A 312 4.83 -9.28 -4.73
CA ALA A 312 4.69 -9.32 -6.18
C ALA A 312 6.01 -8.84 -6.79
N SER A 313 6.59 -9.61 -7.68
CA SER A 313 7.90 -9.28 -8.28
C SER A 313 7.92 -9.56 -9.77
N THR A 314 8.72 -8.80 -10.51
CA THR A 314 9.05 -9.07 -11.91
C THR A 314 10.56 -9.25 -12.05
N PRO A 315 11.04 -9.95 -13.09
CA PRO A 315 12.46 -10.00 -13.40
C PRO A 315 13.09 -8.63 -13.67
N ALA A 316 12.28 -7.64 -14.03
CA ALA A 316 12.70 -6.28 -14.37
C ALA A 316 12.81 -5.35 -13.14
N GLY A 317 12.27 -5.74 -11.98
CA GLY A 317 12.35 -4.96 -10.74
C GLY A 317 11.01 -4.77 -10.04
N ALA A 318 10.81 -3.57 -9.50
CA ALA A 318 9.66 -3.20 -8.68
C ALA A 318 8.47 -2.62 -9.47
N SER A 319 8.43 -2.84 -10.79
CA SER A 319 7.36 -2.41 -11.68
C SER A 319 7.03 -3.49 -12.72
N TYR A 320 5.96 -3.29 -13.48
CA TYR A 320 5.64 -4.09 -14.66
C TYR A 320 5.36 -3.22 -15.87
N VAL A 321 5.75 -3.71 -17.04
CA VAL A 321 5.22 -3.27 -18.35
C VAL A 321 4.20 -4.32 -18.78
N ARG A 322 3.10 -3.91 -19.42
CA ARG A 322 2.09 -4.86 -19.91
C ARG A 322 2.70 -5.91 -20.83
N GLY A 323 2.45 -7.18 -20.50
CA GLY A 323 3.06 -8.34 -21.15
C GLY A 323 4.16 -9.00 -20.31
N ASP A 324 4.62 -8.34 -19.24
CA ASP A 324 5.47 -8.97 -18.24
C ASP A 324 4.69 -10.06 -17.48
N VAL A 325 5.44 -11.06 -17.01
CA VAL A 325 4.95 -12.06 -16.05
C VAL A 325 5.37 -11.64 -14.65
N VAL A 326 4.38 -11.40 -13.79
CA VAL A 326 4.55 -11.13 -12.36
C VAL A 326 4.53 -12.46 -11.61
N THR A 327 5.49 -12.65 -10.69
CA THR A 327 5.48 -13.74 -9.72
C THR A 327 4.92 -13.23 -8.40
N LEU A 328 3.86 -13.90 -7.94
CA LEU A 328 3.22 -13.67 -6.64
C LEU A 328 3.66 -14.75 -5.68
N ASP A 329 4.30 -14.37 -4.59
CA ASP A 329 4.85 -15.28 -3.59
C ASP A 329 4.26 -14.96 -2.21
N ALA A 330 3.64 -15.95 -1.57
CA ALA A 330 3.09 -15.84 -0.23
C ALA A 330 3.67 -16.92 0.69
N THR A 331 3.92 -16.54 1.95
CA THR A 331 4.13 -17.49 3.03
C THR A 331 2.88 -17.50 3.91
N VAL A 332 2.33 -18.69 4.13
CA VAL A 332 1.26 -18.93 5.10
C VAL A 332 1.87 -19.57 6.33
N ALA A 333 1.50 -19.12 7.51
CA ALA A 333 2.01 -19.63 8.78
C ALA A 333 0.87 -19.98 9.74
N ASN A 334 1.05 -21.06 10.51
CA ASN A 334 0.24 -21.30 11.69
C ASN A 334 0.74 -20.42 12.84
N THR A 335 -0.08 -19.45 13.20
CA THR A 335 0.12 -18.50 14.31
C THR A 335 -0.72 -18.84 15.53
N GLY A 336 -1.50 -19.92 15.46
CA GLY A 336 -2.27 -20.46 16.58
C GLY A 336 -1.50 -21.45 17.45
N ASP A 337 -2.20 -21.92 18.48
CA ASP A 337 -1.76 -22.92 19.46
C ASP A 337 -2.22 -24.36 19.10
N LEU A 338 -2.94 -24.52 17.99
CA LEU A 338 -3.40 -25.82 17.47
C LEU A 338 -2.91 -26.08 16.06
N ASP A 339 -2.55 -27.33 15.78
CA ASP A 339 -2.22 -27.77 14.43
C ASP A 339 -3.44 -27.61 13.51
N TYR A 340 -3.23 -26.99 12.36
CA TYR A 340 -4.26 -26.81 11.34
C TYR A 340 -4.29 -28.03 10.41
N ASN A 341 -5.45 -28.67 10.25
CA ASN A 341 -5.62 -29.84 9.37
C ASN A 341 -6.95 -29.85 8.60
N SER A 342 -7.63 -28.70 8.51
CA SER A 342 -8.98 -28.58 7.96
C SER A 342 -9.06 -28.42 6.44
N GLY A 343 -7.93 -28.43 5.72
CA GLY A 343 -7.87 -28.21 4.28
C GLY A 343 -8.01 -26.73 3.89
N GLY A 344 -8.63 -26.41 2.75
CA GLY A 344 -8.75 -25.02 2.29
C GLY A 344 -7.75 -24.63 1.20
N SER A 345 -7.74 -23.35 0.83
CA SER A 345 -6.95 -22.83 -0.28
C SER A 345 -6.28 -21.48 0.00
N VAL A 346 -5.14 -21.26 -0.64
CA VAL A 346 -4.46 -19.98 -0.82
C VAL A 346 -4.81 -19.47 -2.20
N ASP A 347 -5.58 -18.39 -2.27
CA ASP A 347 -6.12 -17.83 -3.51
C ASP A 347 -5.47 -16.48 -3.80
N PHE A 348 -4.78 -16.37 -4.93
CA PHE A 348 -4.19 -15.13 -5.41
C PHE A 348 -5.18 -14.36 -6.28
N TYR A 349 -5.16 -13.04 -6.22
CA TYR A 349 -6.00 -12.18 -7.02
C TYR A 349 -5.33 -10.85 -7.36
N TYR A 350 -5.91 -10.13 -8.32
CA TYR A 350 -5.61 -8.73 -8.59
C TYR A 350 -6.91 -7.93 -8.60
N VAL A 351 -6.82 -6.63 -8.31
CA VAL A 351 -8.00 -5.75 -8.19
C VAL A 351 -8.14 -4.87 -9.43
N ILE A 352 -9.32 -4.95 -10.08
CA ILE A 352 -9.73 -4.00 -11.13
C ILE A 352 -11.11 -3.46 -10.79
N ASN A 353 -11.27 -2.13 -10.86
CA ASN A 353 -12.54 -1.45 -10.58
C ASN A 353 -13.15 -1.84 -9.22
N GLY A 354 -12.30 -2.05 -8.21
CA GLY A 354 -12.70 -2.47 -6.86
C GLY A 354 -13.10 -3.95 -6.71
N ASN A 355 -13.03 -4.74 -7.79
CA ASN A 355 -13.37 -6.17 -7.76
C ASN A 355 -12.11 -7.04 -7.75
N LYS A 356 -12.12 -8.09 -6.92
CA LYS A 356 -11.09 -9.14 -6.91
C LYS A 356 -11.26 -10.05 -8.12
N ASN A 357 -10.18 -10.27 -8.87
CA ASN A 357 -10.11 -11.19 -9.99
C ASN A 357 -9.08 -12.27 -9.66
N TYR A 358 -9.54 -13.49 -9.42
CA TYR A 358 -8.67 -14.59 -8.99
C TYR A 358 -7.78 -15.11 -10.11
N ILE A 359 -6.57 -15.49 -9.74
CA ILE A 359 -5.50 -15.92 -10.63
C ILE A 359 -5.33 -17.43 -10.50
N GLY A 360 -5.60 -18.16 -11.57
CA GLY A 360 -5.43 -19.60 -11.60
C GLY A 360 -6.37 -20.34 -10.63
N GLN A 361 -5.91 -21.49 -10.15
CA GLN A 361 -6.59 -22.27 -9.11
C GLN A 361 -5.86 -22.07 -7.78
N GLY A 362 -6.63 -22.00 -6.69
CA GLY A 362 -6.09 -21.90 -5.33
C GLY A 362 -5.15 -23.05 -4.98
N THR A 363 -4.07 -22.74 -4.28
CA THR A 363 -3.12 -23.74 -3.77
C THR A 363 -3.68 -24.36 -2.50
N GLN A 364 -3.78 -25.69 -2.43
CA GLN A 364 -4.34 -26.37 -1.26
C GLN A 364 -3.48 -26.13 -0.02
N ILE A 365 -4.12 -25.79 1.10
CA ILE A 365 -3.47 -25.65 2.41
C ILE A 365 -3.19 -27.06 2.97
N ASN A 366 -1.92 -27.33 3.28
CA ASN A 366 -1.47 -28.57 3.91
C ASN A 366 -1.71 -28.52 5.42
N THR A 367 -1.45 -29.63 6.12
CA THR A 367 -1.38 -29.60 7.58
C THR A 367 -0.27 -28.65 8.03
N LEU A 368 -0.60 -27.64 8.82
CA LEU A 368 0.37 -26.69 9.38
C LEU A 368 0.49 -26.90 10.90
N THR A 369 1.67 -27.26 11.37
CA THR A 369 1.92 -27.52 12.79
C THR A 369 2.17 -26.23 13.57
N THR A 370 2.03 -26.25 14.89
CA THR A 370 2.32 -25.08 15.75
C THR A 370 3.80 -24.71 15.86
N SER A 371 4.71 -25.59 15.42
CA SER A 371 6.16 -25.34 15.42
C SER A 371 6.90 -26.19 14.39
N GLY A 372 8.14 -25.79 14.08
CA GLY A 372 9.04 -26.52 13.17
C GLY A 372 8.81 -26.19 11.69
N ALA A 373 9.41 -26.98 10.79
CA ALA A 373 9.38 -26.68 9.35
C ALA A 373 7.98 -26.75 8.71
N ALA A 374 7.07 -27.52 9.31
CA ALA A 374 5.68 -27.62 8.86
C ALA A 374 4.78 -26.52 9.48
N GLN A 375 5.34 -25.56 10.23
CA GLN A 375 4.59 -24.40 10.70
C GLN A 375 4.21 -23.45 9.56
N THR A 376 5.00 -23.44 8.50
CA THR A 376 4.82 -22.55 7.37
C THR A 376 4.71 -23.33 6.07
N MET A 377 3.98 -22.78 5.11
CA MET A 377 4.01 -23.22 3.71
C MET A 377 4.19 -22.03 2.78
N ALA A 378 4.83 -22.26 1.64
CA ALA A 378 4.90 -21.29 0.56
C ALA A 378 3.82 -21.61 -0.48
N ALA A 379 3.23 -20.56 -1.05
CA ALA A 379 2.36 -20.64 -2.21
C ALA A 379 2.83 -19.61 -3.24
N GLN A 380 2.75 -19.96 -4.52
CA GLN A 380 3.20 -19.10 -5.62
C GLN A 380 2.23 -19.16 -6.79
N ALA A 381 2.04 -18.02 -7.46
CA ALA A 381 1.34 -17.93 -8.73
C ALA A 381 2.12 -17.05 -9.73
N SER A 382 1.96 -17.33 -11.02
CA SER A 382 2.47 -16.49 -12.10
C SER A 382 1.32 -15.82 -12.83
N PHE A 383 1.45 -14.55 -13.15
CA PHE A 383 0.40 -13.73 -13.75
C PHE A 383 0.92 -12.91 -14.94
N ASP A 384 0.28 -13.06 -16.10
CA ASP A 384 0.55 -12.26 -17.29
C ASP A 384 -0.21 -10.93 -17.24
N THR A 385 0.53 -9.83 -17.22
CA THR A 385 0.00 -8.47 -17.09
C THR A 385 -0.69 -7.93 -18.35
N SER A 386 -0.72 -8.68 -19.45
CA SER A 386 -1.37 -8.28 -20.72
C SER A 386 -2.84 -7.91 -20.55
N VAL A 387 -3.54 -8.51 -19.58
CA VAL A 387 -4.96 -8.25 -19.29
C VAL A 387 -5.21 -6.98 -18.48
N LEU A 388 -4.17 -6.38 -17.90
CA LEU A 388 -4.30 -5.18 -17.08
C LEU A 388 -4.58 -3.94 -17.94
N PRO A 389 -5.24 -2.90 -17.39
CA PRO A 389 -5.54 -1.67 -18.12
C PRO A 389 -4.27 -0.91 -18.53
N SER A 390 -4.26 -0.34 -19.74
CA SER A 390 -3.13 0.48 -20.22
C SER A 390 -2.96 1.80 -19.49
N ASN A 391 -4.02 2.32 -18.85
CA ASN A 391 -4.03 3.61 -18.18
C ASN A 391 -3.93 3.52 -16.65
N GLY A 392 -3.84 2.32 -16.07
CA GLY A 392 -3.67 2.15 -14.63
C GLY A 392 -2.28 2.60 -14.20
N TRP A 393 -2.16 3.37 -13.11
CA TRP A 393 -0.86 3.80 -12.56
C TRP A 393 -0.14 2.70 -11.79
N LYS A 394 -0.91 1.78 -11.19
CA LYS A 394 -0.43 0.63 -10.42
C LYS A 394 -1.50 -0.44 -10.39
N THR A 395 -1.12 -1.66 -10.02
CA THR A 395 -2.04 -2.76 -9.76
C THR A 395 -1.88 -3.26 -8.33
N VAL A 396 -3.02 -3.43 -7.65
CA VAL A 396 -3.07 -4.09 -6.34
C VAL A 396 -3.20 -5.59 -6.57
N PHE A 397 -2.21 -6.33 -6.09
CA PHE A 397 -2.27 -7.79 -5.97
C PHE A 397 -2.65 -8.15 -4.55
N GLY A 398 -3.30 -9.29 -4.40
CA GLY A 398 -3.68 -9.81 -3.10
C GLY A 398 -3.60 -11.31 -3.05
N VAL A 399 -3.56 -11.81 -1.82
CA VAL A 399 -3.68 -13.21 -1.47
C VAL A 399 -4.69 -13.30 -0.33
N GLU A 400 -5.53 -14.33 -0.34
CA GLU A 400 -6.43 -14.66 0.75
C GLU A 400 -6.47 -16.15 1.03
N LEU A 401 -6.80 -16.50 2.28
CA LEU A 401 -6.97 -17.88 2.72
C LEU A 401 -8.46 -18.21 2.83
N SER A 402 -8.85 -19.35 2.26
CA SER A 402 -10.15 -19.98 2.47
C SER A 402 -9.98 -21.13 3.45
N THR A 403 -10.38 -20.92 4.71
CA THR A 403 -10.08 -21.79 5.84
C THR A 403 -11.35 -22.12 6.64
N SER A 404 -11.25 -23.07 7.57
CA SER A 404 -12.34 -23.38 8.50
C SER A 404 -11.83 -23.75 9.88
N GLY A 405 -12.58 -23.38 10.92
CA GLY A 405 -12.23 -23.69 12.32
C GLY A 405 -11.24 -22.71 12.95
N GLU A 406 -10.83 -21.65 12.25
CA GLU A 406 -9.98 -20.61 12.79
C GLU A 406 -10.73 -19.68 13.74
N SER A 407 -10.00 -19.18 14.72
CA SER A 407 -10.48 -18.24 15.72
C SER A 407 -10.35 -16.78 15.30
N VAL A 408 -9.41 -16.49 14.38
CA VAL A 408 -9.19 -15.18 13.76
C VAL A 408 -9.08 -15.40 12.26
N THR A 409 -9.80 -14.60 11.47
CA THR A 409 -9.78 -14.68 10.00
C THR A 409 -9.49 -13.34 9.34
N SER A 410 -9.38 -12.26 10.12
CA SER A 410 -9.07 -10.92 9.61
C SER A 410 -7.63 -10.79 9.09
N ASN A 411 -6.74 -11.66 9.56
CA ASN A 411 -5.34 -11.83 9.15
C ASN A 411 -5.14 -12.79 7.96
N ASN A 412 -6.23 -13.36 7.41
CA ASN A 412 -6.20 -14.28 6.27
C ASN A 412 -6.12 -13.58 4.91
N GLN A 413 -5.70 -12.33 4.88
CA GLN A 413 -5.56 -11.58 3.64
C GLN A 413 -4.36 -10.65 3.72
N ALA A 414 -3.65 -10.54 2.62
CA ALA A 414 -2.57 -9.57 2.44
C ALA A 414 -2.64 -8.99 1.03
N THR A 415 -2.22 -7.74 0.89
CA THR A 415 -2.16 -7.05 -0.40
C THR A 415 -0.82 -6.37 -0.55
N THR A 416 -0.38 -6.25 -1.80
CA THR A 416 0.79 -5.46 -2.19
C THR A 416 0.48 -4.74 -3.49
N GLU A 417 1.25 -3.69 -3.77
CA GLU A 417 1.10 -2.90 -4.98
C GLU A 417 2.33 -3.06 -5.86
N LEU A 418 2.12 -3.04 -7.17
CA LEU A 418 3.18 -2.98 -8.16
C LEU A 418 2.88 -1.84 -9.13
N ASP A 419 3.84 -0.93 -9.30
CA ASP A 419 3.69 0.21 -10.21
C ASP A 419 3.69 -0.25 -11.67
N HIS A 420 2.88 0.43 -12.47
CA HIS A 420 2.86 0.24 -13.92
C HIS A 420 3.84 1.21 -14.55
N ASP A 421 4.85 0.65 -15.21
CA ASP A 421 5.81 1.37 -16.03
C ASP A 421 5.14 1.63 -17.39
N ARG A 422 4.70 2.87 -17.61
CA ARG A 422 3.86 3.24 -18.75
C ARG A 422 4.69 3.96 -19.80
N PRO A 423 4.29 3.89 -21.08
CA PRO A 423 4.99 4.65 -22.11
C PRO A 423 5.00 6.14 -21.78
N PRO A 424 6.17 6.81 -21.91
CA PRO A 424 6.29 8.21 -21.55
C PRO A 424 5.49 9.09 -22.51
N THR A 425 5.37 10.36 -22.16
CA THR A 425 4.77 11.40 -23.02
C THR A 425 5.84 12.33 -23.58
N SER A 426 5.59 12.88 -24.76
CA SER A 426 6.42 13.92 -25.36
C SER A 426 5.74 15.28 -25.32
N LYS A 427 6.56 16.32 -25.19
CA LYS A 427 6.16 17.73 -25.32
C LYS A 427 6.84 18.33 -26.52
N THR A 428 6.31 19.46 -27.00
CA THR A 428 6.86 20.18 -28.16
C THR A 428 8.32 20.58 -27.88
N PRO A 429 9.28 20.14 -28.71
CA PRO A 429 10.69 20.51 -28.54
C PRO A 429 10.88 22.01 -28.80
N GLN A 430 12.02 22.55 -28.37
CA GLN A 430 12.31 23.97 -28.49
C GLN A 430 13.75 24.21 -28.93
N VAL A 431 13.95 25.09 -29.90
CA VAL A 431 15.28 25.63 -30.23
C VAL A 431 15.65 26.69 -29.20
N ILE A 432 16.83 26.57 -28.61
CA ILE A 432 17.36 27.52 -27.63
C ILE A 432 18.40 28.41 -28.32
N GLY A 433 18.28 29.73 -28.13
CA GLY A 433 19.19 30.71 -28.70
C GLY A 433 18.62 31.36 -29.95
N THR A 434 19.44 31.45 -31.02
CA THR A 434 19.04 32.07 -32.28
C THR A 434 18.27 31.08 -33.16
N SER A 435 17.25 31.58 -33.85
CA SER A 435 16.52 30.82 -34.87
C SER A 435 17.19 30.89 -36.25
N GLU A 436 18.19 31.73 -36.44
CA GLU A 436 19.04 31.77 -37.63
C GLU A 436 20.30 30.98 -37.33
N VAL A 437 20.55 29.93 -38.11
CA VAL A 437 21.62 28.96 -37.88
C VAL A 437 22.51 28.87 -39.11
N SER A 438 23.82 29.02 -38.93
CA SER A 438 24.81 28.77 -39.98
C SER A 438 25.25 27.30 -40.00
N ARG A 439 25.60 26.79 -41.17
CA ARG A 439 26.17 25.43 -41.31
C ARG A 439 27.50 25.31 -40.57
N GLY A 440 27.77 24.12 -40.04
CA GLY A 440 29.01 23.84 -39.29
C GLY A 440 29.08 24.48 -37.90
N GLN A 441 28.03 25.18 -37.46
CA GLN A 441 27.90 25.68 -36.09
C GLN A 441 26.90 24.83 -35.31
N TYR A 442 27.21 24.57 -34.04
CA TYR A 442 26.29 23.91 -33.14
C TYR A 442 25.19 24.88 -32.70
N PHE A 443 23.95 24.38 -32.66
CA PHE A 443 22.87 25.02 -31.94
C PHE A 443 22.16 24.01 -31.04
N THR A 444 21.36 24.53 -30.10
CA THR A 444 20.76 23.72 -29.05
C THR A 444 19.27 23.47 -29.31
N VAL A 445 18.85 22.22 -29.12
CA VAL A 445 17.46 21.80 -29.03
C VAL A 445 17.20 21.25 -27.64
N LEU A 446 16.14 21.73 -26.99
CA LEU A 446 15.59 21.17 -25.77
C LEU A 446 14.46 20.20 -26.12
N ALA A 447 14.70 18.92 -25.88
CA ALA A 447 13.68 17.87 -25.95
C ALA A 447 13.00 17.72 -24.58
N LYS A 448 11.67 17.59 -24.57
CA LYS A 448 10.86 17.62 -23.34
C LYS A 448 9.84 16.49 -23.35
N GLY A 449 9.52 15.98 -22.16
CA GLY A 449 8.55 14.91 -21.96
C GLY A 449 8.22 14.74 -20.49
N ASP A 450 7.27 13.86 -20.18
CA ASP A 450 7.00 13.39 -18.82
C ASP A 450 7.04 11.87 -18.81
N ALA A 451 7.47 11.28 -17.70
CA ALA A 451 7.48 9.83 -17.49
C ALA A 451 6.07 9.22 -17.64
N ASP A 452 5.03 9.97 -17.25
CA ASP A 452 3.65 9.46 -17.20
C ASP A 452 3.56 8.15 -16.41
N ASP A 453 4.24 8.04 -15.27
CA ASP A 453 4.07 6.97 -14.27
C ASP A 453 4.78 7.32 -12.95
N ASN A 454 4.95 6.32 -12.07
CA ASN A 454 5.68 6.43 -10.80
C ASN A 454 7.07 5.76 -10.84
N VAL A 455 7.50 5.28 -12.01
CA VAL A 455 8.68 4.43 -12.17
C VAL A 455 9.85 5.25 -12.72
N ASP A 456 9.57 6.03 -13.74
CA ASP A 456 10.58 6.80 -14.46
C ASP A 456 10.67 8.25 -14.00
N THR A 457 11.86 8.82 -14.23
CA THR A 457 12.15 10.23 -14.02
C THR A 457 12.98 10.76 -15.19
N ILE A 458 13.18 12.07 -15.28
CA ILE A 458 14.03 12.63 -16.35
C ILE A 458 15.45 12.03 -16.37
N ASP A 459 15.95 11.55 -15.22
CA ASP A 459 17.25 10.88 -15.09
C ASP A 459 17.30 9.51 -15.79
N THR A 460 16.20 8.77 -15.81
CA THR A 460 16.08 7.44 -16.45
C THR A 460 15.61 7.52 -17.91
N MET A 461 14.98 8.63 -18.30
CA MET A 461 14.52 8.88 -19.66
C MET A 461 15.60 9.47 -20.58
N SER A 462 15.46 9.21 -21.88
CA SER A 462 16.20 9.83 -22.98
C SER A 462 15.24 10.30 -24.08
N PHE A 463 15.75 10.95 -25.12
CA PHE A 463 14.95 11.44 -26.25
C PHE A 463 15.60 11.11 -27.59
N ASP A 464 14.77 10.69 -28.54
CA ASP A 464 15.13 10.74 -29.95
C ASP A 464 14.77 12.12 -30.48
N VAL A 465 15.71 12.79 -31.14
CA VAL A 465 15.51 14.12 -31.75
C VAL A 465 15.88 14.05 -33.22
N GLU A 466 15.03 14.62 -34.07
CA GLU A 466 15.25 14.66 -35.51
C GLU A 466 14.85 16.02 -36.09
N VAL A 467 15.51 16.39 -37.17
CA VAL A 467 15.22 17.62 -37.93
C VAL A 467 14.82 17.29 -39.36
N SER A 468 14.02 18.14 -39.98
CA SER A 468 13.66 18.03 -41.40
C SER A 468 13.40 19.41 -42.00
N LYS A 469 13.70 19.59 -43.29
CA LYS A 469 13.29 20.81 -43.99
C LYS A 469 11.76 20.90 -43.98
N SER A 470 11.24 22.07 -43.64
CA SER A 470 9.79 22.28 -43.47
C SER A 470 9.01 21.79 -44.68
N GLY A 471 7.97 20.99 -44.42
CA GLY A 471 7.09 20.42 -45.44
C GLY A 471 7.65 19.24 -46.26
N MET A 472 8.92 18.85 -46.06
CA MET A 472 9.54 17.75 -46.82
C MET A 472 9.39 16.38 -46.14
N GLY A 473 9.29 16.33 -44.81
CA GLY A 473 9.13 15.10 -44.04
C GLY A 473 10.32 14.12 -44.13
N GLN A 474 11.49 14.61 -44.55
CA GLN A 474 12.75 13.89 -44.61
C GLN A 474 13.49 14.05 -43.27
N TRP A 475 13.14 13.22 -42.28
CA TRP A 475 13.68 13.33 -40.93
C TRP A 475 15.06 12.70 -40.80
N THR A 476 15.96 13.37 -40.08
CA THR A 476 17.28 12.85 -39.74
C THR A 476 17.68 13.21 -38.31
N GLY A 477 18.16 12.21 -37.56
CA GLY A 477 18.83 12.39 -36.27
C GLY A 477 20.35 12.36 -36.37
N ALA A 478 20.92 12.16 -37.57
CA ALA A 478 22.37 11.96 -37.75
C ALA A 478 23.22 13.20 -37.41
N VAL A 479 22.59 14.37 -37.42
CA VAL A 479 23.20 15.67 -37.06
C VAL A 479 23.00 16.03 -35.59
N VAL A 480 22.34 15.16 -34.81
CA VAL A 480 21.99 15.41 -33.40
C VAL A 480 22.91 14.58 -32.49
N THR A 481 23.48 15.22 -31.48
CA THR A 481 24.27 14.57 -30.42
C THR A 481 23.91 15.15 -29.04
N GLY A 482 24.39 14.54 -27.96
CA GLY A 482 24.14 14.99 -26.60
C GLY A 482 23.02 14.22 -25.89
N GLY A 483 22.25 14.91 -25.05
CA GLY A 483 21.21 14.32 -24.21
C GLY A 483 21.60 14.10 -22.75
N ASP A 484 22.86 14.33 -22.36
CA ASP A 484 23.31 14.11 -20.98
C ASP A 484 22.87 15.21 -20.00
N ASN A 485 22.69 16.43 -20.51
CA ASN A 485 22.41 17.60 -19.68
C ASN A 485 20.91 17.81 -19.49
N ILE A 486 20.46 17.83 -18.24
CA ILE A 486 19.05 18.08 -17.86
C ILE A 486 18.88 19.58 -17.58
N LEU A 487 17.90 20.19 -18.24
CA LEU A 487 17.54 21.60 -18.06
C LEU A 487 16.16 21.72 -17.41
N TYR A 488 15.99 22.81 -16.65
CA TYR A 488 14.74 23.20 -16.01
C TYR A 488 14.10 22.12 -15.12
N LEU A 489 14.95 21.38 -14.39
CA LEU A 489 14.57 20.33 -13.45
C LEU A 489 13.43 20.78 -12.52
N GLY A 490 12.40 19.96 -12.38
CA GLY A 490 11.23 20.22 -11.54
C GLY A 490 10.27 21.29 -12.07
N SER A 491 10.42 21.73 -13.32
CA SER A 491 9.50 22.70 -13.96
C SER A 491 8.68 22.06 -15.09
N ALA A 492 7.64 22.75 -15.55
CA ALA A 492 6.84 22.30 -16.71
C ALA A 492 7.66 22.16 -18.01
N ASN A 493 8.85 22.76 -18.07
CA ASN A 493 9.78 22.71 -19.21
C ASN A 493 10.99 21.81 -18.95
N GLU A 494 10.94 20.94 -17.93
CA GLU A 494 11.96 19.92 -17.72
C GLU A 494 12.21 19.11 -19.00
N GLY A 495 13.49 18.93 -19.31
CA GLY A 495 13.92 18.29 -20.55
C GLY A 495 15.41 18.11 -20.63
N ARG A 496 15.87 17.50 -21.72
CA ARG A 496 17.30 17.27 -21.99
C ARG A 496 17.78 18.09 -23.18
N GLU A 497 19.01 18.55 -23.06
CA GLU A 497 19.69 19.36 -24.06
C GLU A 497 20.37 18.49 -25.12
N TYR A 498 20.09 18.78 -26.38
CA TYR A 498 20.70 18.16 -27.54
C TYR A 498 21.37 19.23 -28.40
N SER A 499 22.54 18.88 -28.93
CA SER A 499 23.31 19.71 -29.83
C SER A 499 23.09 19.25 -31.26
N VAL A 500 22.78 20.17 -32.16
CA VAL A 500 22.58 19.89 -33.58
C VAL A 500 23.67 20.57 -34.39
N LEU A 501 24.34 19.82 -35.26
CA LEU A 501 25.39 20.32 -36.17
C LEU A 501 24.95 20.13 -37.63
N PRO A 502 24.33 21.14 -38.26
CA PRO A 502 23.98 21.06 -39.67
C PRO A 502 25.20 20.85 -40.56
N THR A 503 25.10 19.92 -41.51
CA THR A 503 26.17 19.65 -42.49
C THR A 503 26.09 20.61 -43.68
N MET A 504 27.18 20.67 -44.46
CA MET A 504 27.23 21.50 -45.68
C MET A 504 26.18 21.10 -46.73
N ASP A 505 25.78 19.82 -46.77
CA ASP A 505 24.83 19.30 -47.78
C ASP A 505 23.35 19.56 -47.43
N MET A 506 23.06 20.14 -46.27
CA MET A 506 21.69 20.43 -45.84
C MET A 506 21.14 21.69 -46.55
N PRO A 507 20.00 21.61 -47.28
CA PRO A 507 19.49 22.74 -48.05
C PRO A 507 19.06 23.91 -47.17
N ALA A 508 19.32 25.16 -47.59
CA ALA A 508 18.90 26.35 -46.84
C ALA A 508 17.37 26.47 -46.69
N GLY A 509 16.92 27.19 -45.67
CA GLY A 509 15.51 27.53 -45.39
C GLY A 509 15.02 27.02 -44.04
N LEU A 510 13.70 27.09 -43.83
CA LEU A 510 13.05 26.72 -42.57
C LEU A 510 13.05 25.21 -42.31
N TYR A 511 13.31 24.83 -41.06
CA TYR A 511 13.35 23.45 -40.57
C TYR A 511 12.36 23.21 -39.43
N ASP A 512 11.80 22.01 -39.44
CA ASP A 512 11.01 21.44 -38.36
C ASP A 512 11.90 20.58 -37.46
N VAL A 513 11.57 20.54 -36.17
CA VAL A 513 12.20 19.66 -35.19
C VAL A 513 11.11 18.76 -34.61
N ARG A 514 11.41 17.47 -34.46
CA ARG A 514 10.57 16.55 -33.69
C ARG A 514 11.36 15.81 -32.64
N SER A 515 10.68 15.47 -31.55
CA SER A 515 11.24 14.65 -30.49
C SER A 515 10.22 13.65 -29.96
N ARG A 516 10.70 12.50 -29.51
CA ARG A 516 9.93 11.56 -28.69
C ARG A 516 10.75 11.13 -27.49
N THR A 517 10.06 10.86 -26.39
CA THR A 517 10.65 10.41 -25.13
C THR A 517 10.81 8.89 -25.18
N VAL A 518 11.91 8.39 -24.61
CA VAL A 518 12.25 6.96 -24.51
C VAL A 518 12.59 6.69 -23.05
N ASP A 519 11.88 5.78 -22.41
CA ASP A 519 12.14 5.39 -21.02
C ASP A 519 13.29 4.38 -20.89
N ALA A 520 13.62 3.97 -19.65
CA ALA A 520 14.70 3.03 -19.38
C ALA A 520 14.44 1.61 -19.90
N ARG A 521 13.17 1.24 -20.13
CA ARG A 521 12.76 -0.06 -20.68
C ARG A 521 12.54 -0.02 -22.20
N GLY A 522 12.75 1.13 -22.82
CA GLY A 522 12.64 1.34 -24.26
C GLY A 522 11.22 1.55 -24.76
N GLN A 523 10.23 1.82 -23.90
CA GLN A 523 8.94 2.29 -24.39
C GLN A 523 9.08 3.73 -24.90
N THR A 524 8.30 4.06 -25.92
CA THR A 524 8.44 5.34 -26.61
C THR A 524 7.11 6.08 -26.63
N SER A 525 7.18 7.39 -26.45
CA SER A 525 6.05 8.28 -26.69
C SER A 525 5.74 8.39 -28.19
N GLY A 526 4.61 9.02 -28.52
CA GLY A 526 4.42 9.60 -29.85
C GLY A 526 5.45 10.69 -30.16
N TRP A 527 5.63 11.01 -31.44
CA TRP A 527 6.44 12.16 -31.85
C TRP A 527 5.70 13.47 -31.54
N SER A 528 6.37 14.41 -30.91
CA SER A 528 5.94 15.80 -30.81
C SER A 528 6.78 16.67 -31.74
N MET A 529 6.16 17.64 -32.39
CA MET A 529 6.77 18.43 -33.47
C MET A 529 6.67 19.91 -33.19
N ALA A 530 7.73 20.63 -33.54
CA ALA A 530 7.78 22.07 -33.61
C ALA A 530 8.16 22.46 -35.05
N THR A 531 7.28 23.21 -35.72
CA THR A 531 7.41 23.53 -37.14
C THR A 531 8.10 24.87 -37.35
N GLU A 532 8.91 24.98 -38.40
CA GLU A 532 9.60 26.21 -38.83
C GLU A 532 10.36 26.89 -37.67
N VAL A 533 11.04 26.10 -36.84
CA VAL A 533 11.65 26.56 -35.58
C VAL A 533 13.06 27.10 -35.71
N PHE A 534 13.74 26.81 -36.81
CA PHE A 534 14.98 27.48 -37.18
C PHE A 534 15.09 27.59 -38.70
N ASP A 535 15.80 28.62 -39.16
CA ASP A 535 16.17 28.88 -40.54
C ASP A 535 17.66 28.54 -40.72
N LEU A 536 17.94 27.57 -41.58
CA LEU A 536 19.30 27.25 -41.96
C LEU A 536 19.74 28.25 -43.02
N MET A 537 20.63 29.15 -42.64
CA MET A 537 21.10 30.23 -43.50
C MET A 537 21.83 29.69 -44.73
N ASN A 538 21.83 30.49 -45.80
CA ASN A 538 22.65 30.24 -46.98
C ASN A 538 24.14 30.22 -46.61
N ALA A 539 24.92 29.32 -47.20
CA ALA A 539 26.37 29.27 -46.98
C ALA A 539 27.07 30.12 -48.03
N PRO A 540 28.19 30.78 -47.71
CA PRO A 540 28.97 31.49 -48.73
C PRO A 540 29.66 30.48 -49.67
N PRO A 541 29.80 30.81 -50.96
CA PRO A 541 30.58 30.01 -51.89
C PRO A 541 32.01 29.80 -51.39
N SER A 542 32.51 28.57 -51.56
CA SER A 542 33.84 28.17 -51.14
C SER A 542 34.75 27.89 -52.33
N ILE A 543 36.05 28.10 -52.13
CA ILE A 543 37.09 27.79 -53.12
C ILE A 543 38.17 26.91 -52.48
N VAL A 544 38.62 25.88 -53.21
CA VAL A 544 39.80 25.09 -52.85
C VAL A 544 41.01 25.68 -53.57
N PRO A 545 41.88 26.46 -52.89
CA PRO A 545 42.99 27.14 -53.54
C PRO A 545 44.04 26.15 -54.08
N ASN A 546 44.78 26.58 -55.11
CA ASN A 546 45.92 25.88 -55.70
C ASN A 546 45.62 24.59 -56.51
N GLN A 547 44.38 24.40 -56.96
CA GLN A 547 44.03 23.32 -57.91
C GLN A 547 43.98 23.76 -59.39
N VAL A 548 44.28 25.03 -59.67
CA VAL A 548 44.31 25.58 -61.03
C VAL A 548 45.63 25.29 -61.75
N SER A 549 45.55 24.88 -63.01
CA SER A 549 46.73 24.63 -63.85
C SER A 549 47.40 25.95 -64.25
N PRO A 550 48.75 26.01 -64.36
CA PRO A 550 49.44 27.19 -64.86
C PRO A 550 48.98 27.56 -66.28
N VAL A 551 48.77 28.86 -66.51
CA VAL A 551 48.37 29.40 -67.81
C VAL A 551 49.56 29.98 -68.55
N GLN A 552 49.49 30.06 -69.88
CA GLN A 552 50.55 30.66 -70.68
C GLN A 552 50.51 32.19 -70.58
N CYS A 553 51.70 32.81 -70.48
CA CYS A 553 51.84 34.26 -70.52
C CYS A 553 51.41 34.83 -71.87
N ASP A 554 50.79 36.02 -71.84
CA ASP A 554 50.33 36.79 -73.01
C ASP A 554 49.28 36.10 -73.88
N ILE A 555 48.63 35.05 -73.35
CA ILE A 555 47.58 34.30 -74.02
C ILE A 555 46.35 34.25 -73.11
N SER A 556 45.21 34.73 -73.63
CA SER A 556 43.94 34.63 -72.91
C SER A 556 43.59 33.16 -72.75
N THR A 557 43.45 32.71 -71.51
CA THR A 557 43.22 31.30 -71.17
C THR A 557 41.97 31.18 -70.30
N LYS A 558 41.09 30.26 -70.65
CA LYS A 558 39.93 29.89 -69.83
C LYS A 558 40.30 28.74 -68.91
N VAL A 559 40.00 28.89 -67.63
CA VAL A 559 40.29 27.91 -66.59
C VAL A 559 38.97 27.43 -66.01
N ASP A 560 38.69 26.14 -66.11
CA ASP A 560 37.48 25.52 -65.56
C ASP A 560 37.54 25.50 -64.02
N MET A 561 36.48 26.01 -63.39
CA MET A 561 36.34 26.09 -61.94
C MET A 561 35.58 24.91 -61.35
N THR A 562 35.14 23.94 -62.16
CA THR A 562 34.42 22.74 -61.70
C THR A 562 35.25 21.96 -60.69
N GLY A 563 34.71 21.72 -59.49
CA GLY A 563 35.41 21.04 -58.40
C GLY A 563 36.46 21.89 -57.69
N ILE A 564 36.68 23.13 -58.13
CA ILE A 564 37.55 24.13 -57.49
C ILE A 564 36.71 25.12 -56.68
N ILE A 565 35.64 25.63 -57.27
CA ILE A 565 34.63 26.44 -56.59
C ILE A 565 33.40 25.56 -56.33
N SER A 566 32.90 25.61 -55.10
CA SER A 566 31.72 24.87 -54.69
C SER A 566 30.85 25.72 -53.79
N ASP A 567 29.57 25.73 -54.10
CA ASP A 567 28.53 26.24 -53.23
C ASP A 567 27.47 25.15 -53.03
N PRO A 568 26.97 24.93 -51.80
CA PRO A 568 26.02 23.84 -51.55
C PRO A 568 24.61 24.14 -52.07
N GLU A 569 24.22 25.41 -52.21
CA GLU A 569 22.87 25.83 -52.58
C GLU A 569 22.75 26.24 -54.05
N THR A 570 23.81 26.85 -54.58
CA THR A 570 23.85 27.50 -55.87
C THR A 570 24.78 26.74 -56.81
N PRO A 571 24.30 26.23 -57.95
CA PRO A 571 25.18 25.60 -58.92
C PRO A 571 26.25 26.60 -59.39
N LEU A 572 27.46 26.14 -59.69
CA LEU A 572 28.60 27.00 -60.09
C LEU A 572 28.24 28.00 -61.20
N SER A 573 27.44 27.58 -62.19
CA SER A 573 26.97 28.46 -63.28
C SER A 573 26.02 29.58 -62.83
N GLY A 574 25.43 29.48 -61.65
CA GLY A 574 24.59 30.49 -61.00
C GLY A 574 25.39 31.48 -60.15
N LEU A 575 26.67 31.24 -59.89
CA LEU A 575 27.52 32.16 -59.13
C LEU A 575 27.92 33.38 -59.96
N SER A 576 27.97 34.53 -59.31
CA SER A 576 28.62 35.75 -59.79
C SER A 576 30.07 35.75 -59.34
N ILE A 577 30.99 35.71 -60.30
CA ILE A 577 32.44 35.75 -60.04
C ILE A 577 33.03 37.01 -60.65
N THR A 578 33.69 37.81 -59.83
CA THR A 578 34.34 39.06 -60.24
C THR A 578 35.75 39.16 -59.68
N SER A 579 36.57 40.05 -60.23
CA SER A 579 37.91 40.34 -59.71
C SER A 579 38.28 41.78 -60.05
N SER A 580 39.06 42.41 -59.17
CA SER A 580 39.71 43.69 -59.44
C SER A 580 41.11 43.54 -60.04
N ASP A 581 41.60 42.31 -60.21
CA ASP A 581 42.92 42.05 -60.78
C ASP A 581 42.96 42.36 -62.28
N ALA A 582 44.03 43.01 -62.74
CA ALA A 582 44.19 43.36 -64.15
C ALA A 582 44.32 42.14 -65.07
N ALA A 583 44.70 40.98 -64.52
CA ALA A 583 44.79 39.72 -65.26
C ALA A 583 43.43 39.02 -65.40
N PHE A 584 42.36 39.47 -64.73
CA PHE A 584 41.02 38.90 -64.90
C PHE A 584 40.32 39.50 -66.12
N VAL A 585 39.93 38.65 -67.07
CA VAL A 585 39.23 39.07 -68.30
C VAL A 585 37.71 38.94 -68.14
N GLY A 586 37.23 37.85 -67.54
CA GLY A 586 35.81 37.66 -67.30
C GLY A 586 35.41 36.28 -66.75
N TRP A 587 34.19 36.19 -66.25
CA TRP A 587 33.53 34.95 -65.83
C TRP A 587 32.56 34.44 -66.91
N HIS A 588 32.65 33.15 -67.26
CA HIS A 588 31.82 32.49 -68.27
C HIS A 588 30.90 31.46 -67.60
N PRO A 589 29.72 31.86 -67.07
CA PRO A 589 28.87 30.98 -66.26
C PRO A 589 28.37 29.73 -66.99
N THR A 590 28.13 29.83 -68.31
CA THR A 590 27.64 28.69 -69.12
C THR A 590 28.67 27.59 -69.29
N THR A 591 29.97 27.92 -69.25
CA THR A 591 31.07 26.95 -69.38
C THR A 591 31.83 26.74 -68.08
N THR A 592 31.38 27.39 -66.98
CA THR A 592 31.99 27.36 -65.65
C THR A 592 33.48 27.75 -65.61
N GLU A 593 33.90 28.65 -66.50
CA GLU A 593 35.30 29.04 -66.68
C GLU A 593 35.59 30.50 -66.30
N VAL A 594 36.72 30.73 -65.64
CA VAL A 594 37.30 32.08 -65.47
C VAL A 594 38.34 32.31 -66.59
N GLU A 595 38.21 33.42 -67.32
CA GLU A 595 39.17 33.83 -68.34
C GLU A 595 40.21 34.79 -67.74
N VAL A 596 41.48 34.47 -67.94
CA VAL A 596 42.62 35.25 -67.46
C VAL A 596 43.61 35.57 -68.57
N LEU A 597 44.25 36.72 -68.47
CA LEU A 597 45.33 37.18 -69.36
C LEU A 597 46.45 37.82 -68.52
N PHE A 598 47.51 37.05 -68.29
CA PHE A 598 48.75 37.58 -67.71
C PHE A 598 49.58 38.22 -68.82
N ALA A 599 49.33 39.49 -69.10
CA ALA A 599 49.94 40.22 -70.21
C ALA A 599 51.46 40.36 -70.07
N TRP A 600 52.15 40.26 -71.20
CA TRP A 600 53.57 40.59 -71.28
C TRP A 600 53.77 42.11 -71.25
N SER A 601 54.80 42.59 -70.55
CA SER A 601 55.18 44.01 -70.58
C SER A 601 56.61 44.24 -71.08
N PRO A 602 56.88 45.33 -71.83
CA PRO A 602 58.23 45.68 -72.25
C PRO A 602 59.20 45.94 -71.10
N THR A 603 58.67 46.32 -69.93
CA THR A 603 59.44 46.72 -68.75
C THR A 603 59.74 45.57 -67.79
N GLN A 604 58.87 44.55 -67.70
CA GLN A 604 59.00 43.44 -66.74
C GLN A 604 59.00 42.05 -67.39
N GLY A 605 58.73 41.95 -68.70
CA GLY A 605 58.57 40.68 -69.40
C GLY A 605 57.27 39.97 -69.03
N CYS A 606 57.26 38.64 -69.13
CA CYS A 606 56.20 37.82 -68.54
C CYS A 606 56.29 37.88 -67.01
N PRO A 607 55.16 37.98 -66.28
CA PRO A 607 55.16 37.88 -64.83
C PRO A 607 55.87 36.59 -64.37
N LEU A 608 56.98 36.71 -63.64
CA LEU A 608 57.75 35.57 -63.13
C LEU A 608 57.33 35.23 -61.69
N GLY A 609 57.36 33.95 -61.34
CA GLY A 609 56.95 33.44 -60.01
C GLY A 609 55.49 32.97 -59.96
N GLN A 610 55.02 32.62 -58.76
CA GLN A 610 53.63 32.23 -58.53
C GLN A 610 52.75 33.49 -58.52
N GLN A 611 52.09 33.76 -59.63
CA GLN A 611 51.13 34.85 -59.78
C GLN A 611 49.73 34.24 -59.69
N GLY A 612 48.87 34.82 -58.85
CA GLY A 612 47.48 34.43 -58.69
C GLY A 612 46.59 35.65 -58.79
N ILE A 613 45.31 35.43 -59.09
CA ILE A 613 44.29 36.47 -59.02
C ILE A 613 43.43 36.23 -57.78
N GLU A 614 43.00 37.30 -57.14
CA GLU A 614 41.93 37.25 -56.14
C GLU A 614 40.59 37.33 -56.85
N ILE A 615 39.64 36.46 -56.50
CA ILE A 615 38.28 36.51 -57.03
C ILE A 615 37.28 36.69 -55.89
N PHE A 616 36.21 37.42 -56.18
CA PHE A 616 35.05 37.58 -55.31
C PHE A 616 33.91 36.73 -55.88
N MET A 617 33.30 35.91 -55.03
CA MET A 617 32.21 35.01 -55.37
C MET A 617 30.96 35.45 -54.62
N ASP A 618 29.84 35.52 -55.32
CA ASP A 618 28.53 35.89 -54.78
C ASP A 618 27.47 34.99 -55.40
N ASP A 619 26.63 34.40 -54.59
CA ASP A 619 25.53 33.52 -55.00
C ASP A 619 24.15 34.18 -54.83
N GLY A 620 24.11 35.46 -54.44
CA GLY A 620 22.91 36.22 -54.16
C GLY A 620 22.40 36.09 -52.71
N GLY A 621 23.12 35.39 -51.84
CA GLY A 621 22.86 35.34 -50.39
C GLY A 621 23.26 36.63 -49.67
N ASP A 622 22.54 36.96 -48.60
CA ASP A 622 22.92 38.06 -47.70
C ASP A 622 23.79 37.51 -46.56
N TYR A 623 25.07 37.91 -46.57
CA TYR A 623 26.08 37.50 -45.58
C TYR A 623 26.45 38.63 -44.61
N THR A 624 25.72 39.75 -44.62
CA THR A 624 26.07 40.95 -43.83
C THR A 624 26.06 40.72 -42.32
N THR A 625 25.40 39.67 -41.84
CA THR A 625 25.33 39.26 -40.43
C THR A 625 26.29 38.14 -40.05
N GLN A 626 27.04 37.56 -41.00
CA GLN A 626 27.97 36.45 -40.79
C GLN A 626 29.45 36.90 -40.64
N GLY A 627 29.70 38.22 -40.58
CA GLY A 627 31.03 38.84 -40.49
C GLY A 627 31.35 39.47 -39.15
#